data_AF-A0AA39W6E8-F1
#
_entry.id   AF-A0AA39W6E8-F1
#
_cell.length_a   1.000
_cell.length_b   1.000
_cell.length_c   1.000
_cell.angle_alpha   90.00
_cell.angle_beta   90.00
_cell.angle_gamma   90.00
#
_symmetry.space_group_name_H-M   'P 1'
#
loop_
_entity.id
_entity.type
_entity.pdbx_description
1 polymer ?
#
loop_
_entity_poly.entity_id
_entity_poly.type
_entity_poly.pdbx_seq_one_letter_code
_entity_poly.pdbx_strand_id
1 'polypeptide(L)'
;MNADWSCIVQHVYREGNALADGLAHLGHKMDIGLWFFEDPPMKIRNMVTADARGTTYLRQSGKCCFMQRIDLSAHGFYITPEIGFDWTTGKGNPFRYFTYGGAFAEVEIDTLTGDFHTRTANVILDLGYSLNPAIDIGQIEGAFVQGLGWVALEELKWGDADHKWVPPGCLLTCGPGNYKIPSLNDVPFKFHVSLLKGHPNVTAIHSSKAVGEPPFFLASAAFFAIKDAIIAARAEAGHNEWFPLDNPATPERIRMACLDEFTAPFASSDYRPKISI
;
A
#
# COMPACT_ATOMS: atom_id res chain seq x y z
N MET A 1 -27.70 20.37 27.11
CA MET A 1 -26.27 20.60 26.89
C MET A 1 -25.85 19.66 25.77
N ASN A 2 -25.74 20.18 24.55
CA ASN A 2 -25.26 19.43 23.40
C ASN A 2 -23.75 19.22 23.57
N ALA A 3 -23.30 17.98 23.60
CA ALA A 3 -21.89 17.66 23.48
C ALA A 3 -21.60 17.44 21.99
N ASP A 4 -20.95 18.43 21.38
CA ASP A 4 -20.38 18.29 20.05
C ASP A 4 -19.18 17.33 20.13
N TRP A 5 -19.27 16.21 19.44
CA TRP A 5 -18.14 15.32 19.22
C TRP A 5 -17.49 15.68 17.90
N SER A 6 -16.21 16.01 17.93
CA SER A 6 -15.37 16.08 16.72
C SER A 6 -14.56 14.79 16.64
N CYS A 7 -14.75 14.05 15.53
CA CYS A 7 -13.91 12.90 15.19
C CYS A 7 -12.80 13.39 14.26
N ILE A 8 -11.56 13.33 14.73
CA ILE A 8 -10.38 13.62 13.91
C ILE A 8 -9.75 12.27 13.55
N VAL A 9 -9.84 11.90 12.28
CA VAL A 9 -9.14 10.73 11.73
C VAL A 9 -7.73 11.18 11.36
N GLN A 10 -6.75 10.88 12.22
CA GLN A 10 -5.34 11.02 11.88
C GLN A 10 -4.83 9.71 11.26
N HIS A 11 -4.52 9.76 9.97
CA HIS A 11 -3.79 8.69 9.28
C HIS A 11 -2.36 8.65 9.84
N VAL A 12 -2.07 7.65 10.68
CA VAL A 12 -0.72 7.45 11.24
C VAL A 12 0.10 6.67 10.22
N TYR A 13 0.77 7.38 9.31
CA TYR A 13 1.89 6.80 8.57
C TYR A 13 3.04 6.61 9.56
N ARG A 14 3.38 5.35 9.86
CA ARG A 14 4.33 4.99 10.92
C ARG A 14 5.67 4.61 10.30
N GLU A 15 6.53 5.61 10.07
CA GLU A 15 7.94 5.38 9.77
C GLU A 15 8.84 6.25 10.69
N GLY A 16 9.95 5.66 11.14
CA GLY A 16 10.98 6.34 11.94
C GLY A 16 10.93 5.98 13.43
N ASN A 17 11.82 5.09 13.86
CA ASN A 17 11.78 4.40 15.14
C ASN A 17 12.05 5.32 16.35
N ALA A 18 11.00 5.94 16.90
CA ALA A 18 11.05 6.73 18.14
C ALA A 18 11.62 5.97 19.36
N LEU A 19 11.61 4.62 19.33
CA LEU A 19 12.29 3.81 20.33
C LEU A 19 13.81 3.86 20.18
N ALA A 20 14.33 3.86 18.95
CA ALA A 20 15.78 3.93 18.70
C ALA A 20 16.33 5.32 19.06
N ASP A 21 15.64 6.39 18.67
CA ASP A 21 16.01 7.75 19.04
C ASP A 21 15.77 8.03 20.52
N GLY A 22 14.69 7.48 21.09
CA GLY A 22 14.42 7.52 22.52
C GLY A 22 15.50 6.80 23.33
N LEU A 23 15.96 5.62 22.88
CA LEU A 23 17.07 4.87 23.49
C LEU A 23 18.40 5.60 23.31
N ALA A 24 18.67 6.20 22.15
CA ALA A 24 19.86 7.01 21.90
C ALA A 24 19.88 8.28 22.76
N HIS A 25 18.73 8.92 22.96
CA HIS A 25 18.61 10.17 23.73
C HIS A 25 18.58 9.91 25.25
N LEU A 26 17.96 8.80 25.69
CA LEU A 26 18.09 8.28 27.05
C LEU A 26 19.55 7.90 27.36
N GLY A 27 20.26 7.33 26.39
CA GLY A 27 21.70 7.05 26.46
C GLY A 27 22.58 8.29 26.44
N HIS A 28 22.09 9.45 25.98
CA HIS A 28 22.84 10.71 25.97
C HIS A 28 22.63 11.55 27.24
N LYS A 29 21.51 11.36 27.97
CA LYS A 29 21.21 12.03 29.26
C LYS A 29 21.67 11.25 30.49
N MET A 30 21.87 9.94 30.37
CA MET A 30 22.75 9.22 31.28
C MET A 30 24.16 9.41 30.75
N ASP A 31 25.08 9.92 31.56
CA ASP A 31 26.50 10.10 31.22
C ASP A 31 27.22 8.73 31.18
N ILE A 32 26.67 7.82 30.38
CA ILE A 32 27.15 6.48 30.07
C ILE A 32 27.21 6.45 28.56
N GLY A 33 28.19 7.16 28.00
CA GLY A 33 28.56 6.98 26.61
C GLY A 33 28.72 5.49 26.29
N LEU A 34 28.50 5.11 25.04
CA LEU A 34 28.92 3.82 24.51
C LEU A 34 30.47 3.79 24.52
N TRP A 35 31.02 3.54 25.70
CA TRP A 35 32.42 3.29 25.95
C TRP A 35 32.60 1.77 25.93
N PHE A 36 33.46 1.28 25.04
CA PHE A 36 34.07 -0.03 25.23
C PHE A 36 35.06 0.11 26.40
N PHE A 37 34.69 -0.43 27.55
CA PHE A 37 35.57 -0.54 28.70
C PHE A 37 36.31 -1.88 28.61
N GLU A 38 37.64 -1.88 28.78
CA GLU A 38 38.35 -3.14 29.06
C GLU A 38 37.93 -3.72 30.42
N ASP A 39 37.49 -2.87 31.38
CA ASP A 39 36.82 -3.27 32.62
C ASP A 39 35.91 -2.12 33.14
N PRO A 40 34.65 -2.36 33.55
CA PRO A 40 33.67 -1.28 33.78
C PRO A 40 33.86 -0.51 35.11
N PRO A 41 33.38 0.76 35.21
CA PRO A 41 33.47 1.59 36.40
C PRO A 41 32.80 0.96 37.64
N MET A 42 33.41 1.11 38.81
CA MET A 42 33.02 0.42 40.06
C MET A 42 31.55 0.60 40.49
N LYS A 43 30.93 1.76 40.19
CA LYS A 43 29.49 2.01 40.47
C LYS A 43 28.56 1.17 39.59
N ILE A 44 28.88 1.00 38.32
CA ILE A 44 28.12 0.16 37.38
C ILE A 44 28.44 -1.31 37.66
N ARG A 45 29.71 -1.63 37.95
CA ARG A 45 30.13 -2.96 38.40
C ARG A 45 29.29 -3.41 39.59
N ASN A 46 29.09 -2.59 40.62
CA ASN A 46 28.27 -2.96 41.79
C ASN A 46 26.77 -3.12 41.49
N MET A 47 26.22 -2.44 40.48
CA MET A 47 24.83 -2.65 40.03
C MET A 47 24.67 -3.91 39.16
N VAL A 48 25.73 -4.32 38.45
CA VAL A 48 25.76 -5.48 37.55
C VAL A 48 26.24 -6.76 38.25
N THR A 49 27.16 -6.66 39.22
CA THR A 49 27.78 -7.79 39.94
C THR A 49 27.06 -8.22 41.22
N ALA A 50 26.01 -7.50 41.63
CA ALA A 50 25.17 -7.92 42.75
C ALA A 50 24.23 -9.11 42.43
N ASP A 51 24.33 -9.72 41.25
CA ASP A 51 23.61 -10.95 40.92
C ASP A 51 24.51 -11.90 40.12
N ALA A 52 25.27 -12.73 40.83
CA ALA A 52 26.23 -13.69 40.29
C ALA A 52 25.58 -14.88 39.53
N ARG A 53 24.42 -14.69 38.86
CA ARG A 53 23.83 -15.65 37.91
C ARG A 53 23.13 -14.96 36.73
N GLY A 54 23.90 -14.26 35.90
CA GLY A 54 23.80 -14.37 34.44
C GLY A 54 22.48 -14.10 33.73
N THR A 55 21.53 -13.33 34.28
CA THR A 55 20.35 -12.86 33.52
C THR A 55 19.90 -11.48 34.01
N THR A 56 20.30 -10.41 33.35
CA THR A 56 19.90 -9.04 33.71
C THR A 56 18.47 -8.75 33.26
N TYR A 57 17.52 -8.72 34.20
CA TYR A 57 16.16 -8.26 33.95
C TYR A 57 16.08 -6.73 34.15
N LEU A 58 15.77 -6.00 33.07
CA LEU A 58 15.39 -4.56 33.04
C LEU A 58 14.41 -4.14 34.16
N ARG A 59 13.68 -5.11 34.73
CA ARG A 59 12.66 -4.94 35.76
C ARG A 59 13.17 -4.37 37.08
N GLN A 60 14.40 -4.68 37.49
CA GLN A 60 14.94 -4.18 38.78
C GLN A 60 15.36 -2.70 38.69
N SER A 61 15.87 -2.27 37.54
CA SER A 61 16.36 -0.90 37.35
C SER A 61 15.22 0.13 37.31
N GLY A 62 14.08 -0.18 36.69
CA GLY A 62 12.93 0.72 36.63
C GLY A 62 12.35 1.07 38.02
N LYS A 63 12.28 0.09 38.93
CA LYS A 63 11.77 0.30 40.30
C LYS A 63 12.72 1.19 41.11
N CYS A 64 14.03 1.00 40.97
CA CYS A 64 15.03 1.84 41.64
C CYS A 64 14.99 3.28 41.13
N CYS A 65 14.93 3.50 39.80
CA CYS A 65 14.81 4.83 39.20
C CYS A 65 13.54 5.55 39.64
N PHE A 66 12.40 4.84 39.68
CA PHE A 66 11.14 5.40 40.18
C PHE A 66 11.24 5.85 41.65
N MET A 67 11.80 5.00 42.53
CA MET A 67 12.01 5.35 43.94
C MET A 67 12.96 6.54 44.14
N GLN A 68 13.91 6.72 43.21
CA GLN A 68 14.82 7.86 43.18
C GLN A 68 14.23 9.09 42.47
N ARG A 69 12.97 9.03 42.01
CA ARG A 69 12.28 10.10 41.27
C ARG A 69 13.05 10.54 40.01
N ILE A 70 13.72 9.59 39.37
CA ILE A 70 14.38 9.78 38.08
C ILE A 70 13.31 9.59 37.01
N ASP A 71 13.13 10.61 36.17
CA ASP A 71 12.23 10.52 35.03
C ASP A 71 12.74 9.49 34.02
N LEU A 72 11.87 8.54 33.66
CA LEU A 72 12.12 7.50 32.66
C LEU A 72 11.36 7.77 31.35
N SER A 73 10.76 8.96 31.21
CA SER A 73 10.18 9.44 29.97
C SER A 73 11.23 10.19 29.14
N ALA A 74 11.17 10.00 27.83
CA ALA A 74 11.94 10.79 26.87
C ALA A 74 11.09 11.07 25.63
N HIS A 75 11.32 12.22 25.01
CA HIS A 75 10.66 12.63 23.78
C HIS A 75 11.67 12.62 22.63
N GLY A 76 11.32 11.99 21.52
CA GLY A 76 12.04 12.06 20.24
C GLY A 76 11.26 12.94 19.26
N PHE A 77 11.97 13.66 18.39
CA PHE A 77 11.36 14.55 17.40
C PHE A 77 12.18 14.55 16.11
N TYR A 78 11.51 14.54 14.97
CA TYR A 78 12.11 14.58 13.64
C TYR A 78 11.26 15.47 12.73
N ILE A 79 11.95 16.28 11.92
CA ILE A 79 11.35 17.06 10.83
C ILE A 79 12.08 16.63 9.56
N THR A 80 11.34 16.20 8.55
CA THR A 80 11.93 15.85 7.26
C THR A 80 12.58 17.08 6.62
N PRO A 81 13.92 17.07 6.40
CA PRO A 81 14.61 18.23 5.86
C PRO A 81 14.40 18.33 4.34
N GLU A 82 14.60 19.54 3.81
CA GLU A 82 14.66 19.83 2.36
C GLU A 82 13.38 19.50 1.58
N ILE A 83 12.22 19.57 2.24
CA ILE A 83 10.91 19.55 1.59
C ILE A 83 10.38 20.98 1.46
N GLY A 84 9.93 21.33 0.27
CA GLY A 84 9.31 22.63 -0.01
C GLY A 84 8.93 22.75 -1.47
N PHE A 85 7.66 23.07 -1.74
CA PHE A 85 7.14 23.25 -3.09
C PHE A 85 6.34 24.55 -3.18
N ASP A 86 6.72 25.41 -4.11
CA ASP A 86 6.01 26.65 -4.39
C ASP A 86 4.99 26.40 -5.51
N TRP A 87 3.71 26.42 -5.13
CA TRP A 87 2.59 26.23 -6.05
C TRP A 87 2.40 27.36 -7.06
N THR A 88 2.93 28.55 -6.79
CA THR A 88 2.83 29.69 -7.71
C THR A 88 3.85 29.58 -8.84
N THR A 89 5.07 29.13 -8.54
CA THR A 89 6.14 28.97 -9.54
C THR A 89 6.27 27.55 -10.09
N GLY A 90 5.60 26.57 -9.46
CA GLY A 90 5.65 25.16 -9.83
C GLY A 90 7.02 24.52 -9.57
N LYS A 91 7.79 25.04 -8.61
CA LYS A 91 9.18 24.62 -8.35
C LYS A 91 9.38 24.21 -6.90
N GLY A 92 10.29 23.26 -6.70
CA GLY A 92 10.73 22.79 -5.39
C GLY A 92 10.78 21.27 -5.30
N ASN A 93 11.06 20.77 -4.09
CA ASN A 93 11.14 19.35 -3.78
C ASN A 93 9.94 18.98 -2.90
N PRO A 94 8.84 18.46 -3.48
CA PRO A 94 7.68 18.04 -2.70
C PRO A 94 7.91 16.72 -1.96
N PHE A 95 8.84 15.88 -2.43
CA PHE A 95 9.11 14.54 -1.88
C PHE A 95 10.60 14.39 -1.53
N ARG A 96 10.88 13.58 -0.49
CA ARG A 96 12.26 13.32 0.00
C ARG A 96 13.00 12.28 -0.85
N TYR A 97 12.29 11.24 -1.28
CA TYR A 97 12.79 10.18 -2.16
C TYR A 97 11.61 9.58 -2.94
N PHE A 98 11.91 8.70 -3.89
CA PHE A 98 10.93 7.97 -4.67
C PHE A 98 11.13 6.45 -4.53
N THR A 99 10.01 5.75 -4.45
CA THR A 99 9.94 4.29 -4.55
C THR A 99 9.68 3.94 -6.00
N TYR A 100 10.49 3.04 -6.56
CA TYR A 100 10.36 2.60 -7.95
C TYR A 100 9.92 1.15 -7.99
N GLY A 101 9.23 0.76 -9.05
CA GLY A 101 8.83 -0.62 -9.24
C GLY A 101 8.30 -0.85 -10.64
N GLY A 102 8.18 -2.13 -10.99
CA GLY A 102 7.57 -2.58 -12.23
C GLY A 102 6.74 -3.83 -11.96
N ALA A 103 5.71 -4.02 -12.78
CA ALA A 103 4.90 -5.22 -12.74
C ALA A 103 4.60 -5.73 -14.14
N PHE A 104 4.48 -7.05 -14.24
CA PHE A 104 4.00 -7.78 -15.38
C PHE A 104 2.76 -8.58 -14.93
N ALA A 105 1.72 -8.56 -15.75
CA ALA A 105 0.53 -9.38 -15.54
C ALA A 105 0.15 -10.09 -16.83
N GLU A 106 -0.30 -11.33 -16.68
CA GLU A 106 -0.87 -12.16 -17.74
C GLU A 106 -2.29 -12.52 -17.30
N VAL A 107 -3.26 -12.31 -18.19
CA VAL A 107 -4.67 -12.58 -17.92
C VAL A 107 -5.26 -13.43 -19.04
N GLU A 108 -6.30 -14.16 -18.70
CA GLU A 108 -7.16 -14.87 -19.64
C GLU A 108 -8.57 -14.30 -19.48
N ILE A 109 -9.21 -13.97 -20.59
CA ILE A 109 -10.59 -13.47 -20.60
C ILE A 109 -11.49 -14.48 -21.32
N ASP A 110 -12.71 -14.65 -20.82
CA ASP A 110 -13.78 -15.32 -21.53
C ASP A 110 -14.53 -14.28 -22.39
N THR A 111 -14.39 -14.39 -23.71
CA THR A 111 -14.98 -13.43 -24.66
C THR A 111 -16.51 -13.51 -24.72
N LEU A 112 -17.11 -14.62 -24.28
CA LEU A 112 -18.55 -14.85 -24.32
C LEU A 112 -19.26 -14.35 -23.06
N THR A 113 -18.60 -14.38 -21.91
CA THR A 113 -19.17 -13.97 -20.62
C THR A 113 -18.58 -12.67 -20.07
N GLY A 114 -17.36 -12.32 -20.48
CA GLY A 114 -16.58 -11.22 -19.92
C GLY A 114 -15.81 -11.56 -18.65
N ASP A 115 -15.91 -12.81 -18.15
CA ASP A 115 -15.13 -13.24 -16.99
C ASP A 115 -13.62 -13.18 -17.28
N PHE A 116 -12.80 -13.05 -16.24
CA PHE A 116 -11.36 -13.02 -16.40
C PHE A 116 -10.62 -13.67 -15.24
N HIS A 117 -9.43 -14.17 -15.53
CA HIS A 117 -8.52 -14.73 -14.54
C HIS A 117 -7.11 -14.21 -14.73
N THR A 118 -6.49 -13.77 -13.64
CA THR A 118 -5.07 -13.40 -13.64
C THR A 118 -4.21 -14.66 -13.52
N ARG A 119 -3.54 -15.06 -14.61
CA ARG A 119 -2.70 -16.27 -14.66
C ARG A 119 -1.38 -16.07 -13.93
N THR A 120 -0.71 -14.97 -14.22
CA THR A 120 0.61 -14.66 -13.66
C THR A 120 0.69 -13.19 -13.29
N ALA A 121 1.28 -12.88 -12.14
CA ALA A 121 1.71 -11.53 -11.78
C ALA A 121 3.16 -11.57 -11.26
N ASN A 122 4.06 -10.80 -11.87
CA ASN A 122 5.43 -10.60 -11.40
C ASN A 122 5.60 -9.15 -10.99
N VAL A 123 6.01 -8.91 -9.76
CA VAL A 123 6.16 -7.57 -9.19
C VAL A 123 7.58 -7.41 -8.66
N ILE A 124 8.24 -6.32 -9.04
CA ILE A 124 9.55 -5.93 -8.50
C ILE A 124 9.48 -4.51 -7.95
N LEU A 125 9.92 -4.30 -6.71
CA LEU A 125 10.02 -2.98 -6.10
C LEU A 125 11.44 -2.70 -5.58
N ASP A 126 11.86 -1.46 -5.74
CA ASP A 126 13.00 -0.87 -5.06
C ASP A 126 12.57 -0.26 -3.73
N LEU A 127 12.83 -1.00 -2.65
CA LEU A 127 12.57 -0.56 -1.27
C LEU A 127 13.85 -0.21 -0.49
N GLY A 128 14.98 -0.07 -1.19
CA GLY A 128 16.29 0.03 -0.55
C GLY A 128 16.60 -1.18 0.34
N TYR A 129 17.09 -0.92 1.55
CA TYR A 129 17.32 -1.95 2.56
C TYR A 129 16.10 -2.05 3.47
N SER A 130 15.24 -3.01 3.11
CA SER A 130 14.04 -3.36 3.87
C SER A 130 14.37 -3.59 5.35
N LEU A 131 13.59 -2.96 6.23
CA LEU A 131 13.66 -3.16 7.67
C LEU A 131 13.16 -4.56 8.06
N ASN A 132 12.08 -5.00 7.42
CA ASN A 132 11.50 -6.31 7.59
C ASN A 132 10.94 -6.82 6.25
N PRO A 133 11.70 -7.66 5.53
CA PRO A 133 11.29 -8.15 4.21
C PRO A 133 9.93 -8.86 4.21
N ALA A 134 9.54 -9.53 5.30
CA ALA A 134 8.27 -10.23 5.37
C ALA A 134 7.07 -9.26 5.42
N ILE A 135 7.21 -8.15 6.15
CA ILE A 135 6.16 -7.12 6.20
C ILE A 135 6.08 -6.39 4.86
N ASP A 136 7.22 -6.05 4.27
CA ASP A 136 7.28 -5.32 3.01
C ASP A 136 6.69 -6.14 1.85
N ILE A 137 6.97 -7.45 1.81
CA ILE A 137 6.35 -8.36 0.85
C ILE A 137 4.83 -8.41 1.06
N GLY A 138 4.36 -8.55 2.30
CA GLY A 138 2.92 -8.55 2.58
C GLY A 138 2.22 -7.24 2.22
N GLN A 139 2.91 -6.09 2.34
CA GLN A 139 2.40 -4.80 1.87
C GLN A 139 2.30 -4.76 0.34
N ILE A 140 3.31 -5.26 -0.37
CA ILE A 140 3.29 -5.34 -1.84
C ILE A 140 2.13 -6.21 -2.32
N GLU A 141 1.98 -7.41 -1.75
CA GLU A 141 0.90 -8.34 -2.11
C GLU A 141 -0.47 -7.74 -1.82
N GLY A 142 -0.65 -7.17 -0.62
CA GLY A 142 -1.91 -6.56 -0.21
C GLY A 142 -2.31 -5.37 -1.09
N ALA A 143 -1.37 -4.46 -1.35
CA ALA A 143 -1.62 -3.29 -2.19
C ALA A 143 -1.86 -3.69 -3.65
N PHE A 144 -1.13 -4.68 -4.19
CA PHE A 144 -1.38 -5.18 -5.55
C PHE A 144 -2.78 -5.79 -5.68
N VAL A 145 -3.21 -6.63 -4.73
CA VAL A 145 -4.55 -7.23 -4.74
C VAL A 145 -5.63 -6.15 -4.58
N GLN A 146 -5.43 -5.18 -3.70
CA GLN A 146 -6.35 -4.03 -3.58
C GLN A 146 -6.42 -3.21 -4.88
N GLY A 147 -5.28 -3.01 -5.55
CA GLY A 147 -5.23 -2.39 -6.87
C GLY A 147 -5.95 -3.21 -7.93
N LEU A 148 -5.85 -4.54 -7.88
CA LEU A 148 -6.55 -5.45 -8.80
C LEU A 148 -8.07 -5.30 -8.63
N GLY A 149 -8.53 -5.22 -7.38
CA GLY A 149 -9.92 -4.89 -7.06
C GLY A 149 -10.33 -3.57 -7.69
N TRP A 150 -9.55 -2.51 -7.46
CA TRP A 150 -9.79 -1.19 -8.02
C TRP A 150 -9.88 -1.17 -9.54
N VAL A 151 -9.04 -1.93 -10.26
CA VAL A 151 -9.01 -1.87 -11.73
C VAL A 151 -9.99 -2.80 -12.45
N ALA A 152 -10.54 -3.82 -11.77
CA ALA A 152 -11.30 -4.87 -12.47
C ALA A 152 -12.57 -5.37 -11.76
N LEU A 153 -12.71 -5.18 -10.43
CA LEU A 153 -13.80 -5.79 -9.66
C LEU A 153 -14.70 -4.77 -8.96
N GLU A 154 -14.08 -3.81 -8.27
CA GLU A 154 -14.74 -2.93 -7.34
C GLU A 154 -15.46 -1.77 -8.06
N GLU A 155 -16.78 -1.87 -8.18
CA GLU A 155 -17.60 -0.85 -8.83
C GLU A 155 -18.64 -0.23 -7.88
N LEU A 156 -18.78 1.09 -7.93
CA LEU A 156 -19.83 1.84 -7.25
C LEU A 156 -20.93 2.19 -8.25
N LYS A 157 -22.16 1.72 -7.99
CA LYS A 157 -23.34 2.04 -8.80
C LYS A 157 -24.30 2.93 -8.01
N TRP A 158 -24.83 3.95 -8.66
CA TRP A 158 -25.73 4.95 -8.07
C TRP A 158 -27.09 4.94 -8.77
N GLY A 159 -28.15 5.20 -8.00
CA GLY A 159 -29.50 5.35 -8.53
C GLY A 159 -29.61 6.54 -9.50
N ASP A 160 -30.30 6.33 -10.62
CA ASP A 160 -30.74 7.35 -11.56
C ASP A 160 -32.27 7.52 -11.63
N ALA A 161 -32.72 8.40 -12.52
CA ALA A 161 -34.14 8.69 -12.70
C ALA A 161 -34.88 7.61 -13.51
N ASP A 162 -34.16 6.79 -14.26
CA ASP A 162 -34.74 5.78 -15.15
C ASP A 162 -35.15 4.52 -14.35
N HIS A 163 -34.48 4.25 -13.23
CA HIS A 163 -34.68 3.05 -12.42
C HIS A 163 -35.29 3.34 -11.05
N LYS A 164 -36.61 3.12 -10.94
CA LYS A 164 -37.41 3.53 -9.76
C LYS A 164 -37.13 2.78 -8.46
N TRP A 165 -36.37 1.69 -8.49
CA TRP A 165 -36.08 0.87 -7.31
C TRP A 165 -34.90 1.37 -6.47
N VAL A 166 -34.05 2.26 -7.02
CA VAL A 166 -33.04 3.01 -6.25
C VAL A 166 -33.30 4.50 -6.44
N PRO A 167 -33.50 5.28 -5.36
CA PRO A 167 -33.69 6.73 -5.52
C PRO A 167 -32.47 7.41 -6.16
N PRO A 168 -32.67 8.45 -7.00
CA PRO A 168 -31.58 9.18 -7.61
C PRO A 168 -30.55 9.68 -6.60
N GLY A 169 -29.27 9.42 -6.85
CA GLY A 169 -28.17 9.82 -5.97
C GLY A 169 -27.96 8.93 -4.73
N CYS A 170 -28.74 7.86 -4.56
CA CYS A 170 -28.48 6.85 -3.54
C CYS A 170 -27.50 5.78 -4.06
N LEU A 171 -26.57 5.35 -3.20
CA LEU A 171 -25.62 4.28 -3.50
C LEU A 171 -26.31 2.91 -3.45
N LEU A 172 -26.28 2.14 -4.54
CA LEU A 172 -26.79 0.77 -4.59
C LEU A 172 -25.83 -0.22 -3.91
N THR A 173 -24.54 -0.09 -4.20
CA THR A 173 -23.49 -1.03 -3.80
C THR A 173 -23.07 -0.80 -2.35
N CYS A 174 -24.05 -0.79 -1.44
CA CYS A 174 -23.87 -0.64 0.00
C CYS A 174 -23.61 -2.01 0.64
N GLY A 175 -22.34 -2.34 0.85
CA GLY A 175 -21.91 -3.54 1.59
C GLY A 175 -21.51 -4.73 0.71
N PRO A 176 -20.96 -5.80 1.32
CA PRO A 176 -20.27 -6.89 0.61
C PRO A 176 -21.19 -7.77 -0.26
N GLY A 177 -22.51 -7.66 -0.06
CA GLY A 177 -23.50 -8.31 -0.90
C GLY A 177 -23.47 -7.80 -2.34
N ASN A 178 -23.22 -6.49 -2.53
CA ASN A 178 -23.28 -5.82 -3.84
C ASN A 178 -21.93 -5.19 -4.24
N TYR A 179 -21.08 -4.83 -3.30
CA TYR A 179 -19.71 -4.36 -3.55
C TYR A 179 -18.72 -5.51 -3.41
N LYS A 180 -18.03 -5.86 -4.50
CA LYS A 180 -17.18 -7.05 -4.58
C LYS A 180 -15.70 -6.68 -4.53
N ILE A 181 -15.12 -6.86 -3.35
CA ILE A 181 -13.66 -6.84 -3.18
C ILE A 181 -13.04 -8.14 -3.70
N PRO A 182 -11.75 -8.13 -4.05
CA PRO A 182 -11.01 -9.35 -4.40
C PRO A 182 -11.16 -10.44 -3.33
N SER A 183 -11.48 -11.64 -3.81
CA SER A 183 -11.54 -12.88 -3.05
C SER A 183 -10.30 -13.74 -3.34
N LEU A 184 -10.22 -14.92 -2.70
CA LEU A 184 -9.14 -15.87 -2.92
C LEU A 184 -9.00 -16.29 -4.39
N ASN A 185 -10.13 -16.39 -5.11
CA ASN A 185 -10.14 -16.83 -6.51
C ASN A 185 -9.63 -15.75 -7.49
N ASP A 186 -9.56 -14.49 -7.03
CA ASP A 186 -9.13 -13.36 -7.85
C ASP A 186 -7.62 -13.13 -7.77
N VAL A 187 -6.95 -13.72 -6.77
CA VAL A 187 -5.49 -13.64 -6.61
C VAL A 187 -4.80 -14.32 -7.80
N PRO A 188 -3.73 -13.73 -8.37
CA PRO A 188 -3.00 -14.35 -9.47
C PRO A 188 -2.55 -15.77 -9.14
N PHE A 189 -2.80 -16.73 -10.05
CA PHE A 189 -2.43 -18.15 -9.81
C PHE A 189 -0.93 -18.33 -9.55
N LYS A 190 -0.10 -17.59 -10.29
CA LYS A 190 1.34 -17.48 -10.06
C LYS A 190 1.68 -16.05 -9.67
N PHE A 191 1.89 -15.81 -8.37
CA PHE A 191 2.23 -14.50 -7.87
C PHE A 191 3.68 -14.48 -7.37
N HIS A 192 4.54 -13.72 -8.05
CA HIS A 192 5.96 -13.56 -7.70
C HIS A 192 6.25 -12.11 -7.31
N VAL A 193 6.72 -11.92 -6.08
CA VAL A 193 7.16 -10.62 -5.57
C VAL A 193 8.66 -10.66 -5.31
N SER A 194 9.38 -9.65 -5.78
CA SER A 194 10.82 -9.52 -5.59
C SER A 194 11.22 -8.09 -5.19
N LEU A 195 12.29 -7.99 -4.40
CA LEU A 195 12.86 -6.72 -3.97
C LEU A 195 14.17 -6.47 -4.72
N LEU A 196 14.35 -5.27 -5.25
CA LEU A 196 15.57 -4.86 -5.91
C LEU A 196 16.72 -4.81 -4.87
N LYS A 197 17.81 -5.52 -5.15
CA LYS A 197 18.96 -5.62 -4.24
C LYS A 197 20.03 -4.57 -4.58
N GLY A 198 20.81 -4.16 -3.59
CA GLY A 198 22.03 -3.37 -3.78
C GLY A 198 21.83 -1.85 -3.98
N HIS A 199 20.66 -1.31 -3.66
CA HIS A 199 20.31 0.11 -3.90
C HIS A 199 19.89 0.82 -2.60
N PRO A 200 20.79 1.09 -1.65
CA PRO A 200 20.43 1.70 -0.37
C PRO A 200 19.90 3.13 -0.50
N ASN A 201 18.89 3.49 0.30
CA ASN A 201 18.39 4.87 0.39
C ASN A 201 19.09 5.68 1.50
N VAL A 202 20.13 6.44 1.16
CA VAL A 202 20.88 7.24 2.15
C VAL A 202 20.06 8.30 2.90
N THR A 203 18.84 8.61 2.45
CA THR A 203 18.00 9.67 3.02
C THR A 203 17.03 9.21 4.11
N ALA A 204 16.84 7.90 4.27
CA ALA A 204 15.88 7.31 5.19
C ALA A 204 16.55 6.37 6.19
N ILE A 205 15.81 6.05 7.26
CA ILE A 205 16.32 5.22 8.36
C ILE A 205 16.77 3.84 7.87
N HIS A 206 17.96 3.39 8.30
CA HIS A 206 18.57 2.12 7.87
C HIS A 206 18.56 1.87 6.35
N SER A 207 18.54 2.93 5.55
CA SER A 207 18.47 2.84 4.10
C SER A 207 17.18 2.23 3.53
N SER A 208 16.08 2.25 4.27
CA SER A 208 14.77 1.75 3.83
C SER A 208 14.01 2.72 2.93
N LYS A 209 12.89 2.27 2.37
CA LYS A 209 11.92 3.13 1.65
C LYS A 209 10.50 2.73 2.02
N ALA A 210 9.61 3.70 1.82
CA ALA A 210 8.17 3.56 1.96
C ALA A 210 7.59 2.53 0.96
N VAL A 211 6.77 1.60 1.47
CA VAL A 211 6.18 0.49 0.71
C VAL A 211 4.65 0.49 0.66
N GLY A 212 3.95 1.17 1.57
CA GLY A 212 2.49 0.97 1.73
C GLY A 212 1.64 1.25 0.48
N GLU A 213 1.78 2.44 -0.10
CA GLU A 213 0.96 2.88 -1.25
C GLU A 213 1.56 2.59 -2.64
N PRO A 214 2.89 2.67 -2.87
CA PRO A 214 3.47 2.50 -4.20
C PRO A 214 3.06 1.24 -5.00
N PRO A 215 2.91 0.04 -4.39
CA PRO A 215 2.54 -1.16 -5.12
C PRO A 215 1.09 -1.16 -5.64
N PHE A 216 0.20 -0.30 -5.11
CA PHE A 216 -1.21 -0.28 -5.49
C PHE A 216 -1.41 -0.05 -6.99
N PHE A 217 -0.68 0.92 -7.56
CA PHE A 217 -0.79 1.24 -8.98
C PHE A 217 -0.24 0.16 -9.90
N LEU A 218 0.62 -0.74 -9.41
CA LEU A 218 1.21 -1.81 -10.22
C LEU A 218 0.18 -2.83 -10.71
N ALA A 219 -0.98 -2.91 -10.04
CA ALA A 219 -2.11 -3.70 -10.50
C ALA A 219 -2.70 -3.21 -11.84
N SER A 220 -2.39 -1.98 -12.27
CA SER A 220 -2.73 -1.50 -13.62
C SER A 220 -2.13 -2.39 -14.73
N ALA A 221 -1.07 -3.16 -14.44
CA ALA A 221 -0.58 -4.17 -15.36
C ALA A 221 -1.68 -5.18 -15.74
N ALA A 222 -2.52 -5.60 -14.80
CA ALA A 222 -3.64 -6.51 -15.07
C ALA A 222 -4.72 -5.83 -15.93
N PHE A 223 -5.02 -4.55 -15.66
CA PHE A 223 -5.96 -3.77 -16.49
C PHE A 223 -5.49 -3.68 -17.95
N PHE A 224 -4.21 -3.38 -18.17
CA PHE A 224 -3.66 -3.30 -19.52
C PHE A 224 -3.55 -4.68 -20.19
N ALA A 225 -3.29 -5.74 -19.43
CA ALA A 225 -3.34 -7.11 -19.94
C ALA A 225 -4.76 -7.51 -20.38
N ILE A 226 -5.80 -7.10 -19.63
CA ILE A 226 -7.20 -7.28 -20.03
C ILE A 226 -7.46 -6.52 -21.33
N LYS A 227 -7.02 -5.27 -21.42
CA LYS A 227 -7.16 -4.47 -22.63
C LYS A 227 -6.48 -5.10 -23.84
N ASP A 228 -5.27 -5.65 -23.65
CA ASP A 228 -4.52 -6.36 -24.68
C ASP A 228 -5.26 -7.63 -25.17
N ALA A 229 -5.82 -8.41 -24.24
CA ALA A 229 -6.63 -9.59 -24.57
C ALA A 229 -7.90 -9.21 -25.37
N ILE A 230 -8.57 -8.10 -25.02
CA ILE A 230 -9.71 -7.58 -25.78
C ILE A 230 -9.27 -7.13 -27.18
N ILE A 231 -8.11 -6.46 -27.32
CA ILE A 231 -7.57 -6.08 -28.63
C ILE A 231 -7.39 -7.32 -29.52
N ALA A 232 -6.82 -8.40 -28.98
CA ALA A 232 -6.66 -9.65 -29.71
C ALA A 232 -8.00 -10.26 -30.15
N ALA A 233 -9.00 -10.31 -29.25
CA ALA A 233 -10.34 -10.81 -29.57
C ALA A 233 -11.04 -9.97 -30.65
N ARG A 234 -10.93 -8.64 -30.57
CA ARG A 234 -11.49 -7.72 -31.57
C ARG A 234 -10.82 -7.89 -32.94
N ALA A 235 -9.49 -8.05 -32.96
CA ALA A 235 -8.75 -8.26 -34.20
C ALA A 235 -9.19 -9.54 -34.92
N GLU A 236 -9.48 -10.63 -34.19
CA GLU A 236 -10.03 -11.87 -34.74
C GLU A 236 -11.43 -11.66 -35.35
N ALA A 237 -12.26 -10.82 -34.75
CA ALA A 237 -13.56 -10.41 -35.27
C ALA A 237 -13.50 -9.35 -36.40
N GLY A 238 -12.30 -8.90 -36.80
CA GLY A 238 -12.10 -7.91 -37.87
C GLY A 238 -12.17 -6.45 -37.42
N HIS A 239 -12.14 -6.19 -36.11
CA HIS A 239 -12.17 -4.86 -35.51
C HIS A 239 -10.78 -4.44 -35.03
N ASN A 240 -10.11 -3.55 -35.77
CA ASN A 240 -8.72 -3.12 -35.48
C ASN A 240 -8.62 -1.65 -35.04
N GLU A 241 -9.75 -0.97 -34.92
CA GLU A 241 -9.82 0.41 -34.47
C GLU A 241 -9.52 0.55 -32.97
N TRP A 242 -9.05 1.74 -32.59
CA TRP A 242 -8.87 2.09 -31.19
C TRP A 242 -10.22 2.15 -30.47
N PHE A 243 -10.26 1.71 -29.21
CA PHE A 243 -11.45 1.77 -28.37
C PHE A 243 -11.11 2.22 -26.92
N PRO A 244 -12.06 2.92 -26.25
CA PRO A 244 -11.96 3.22 -24.83
C PRO A 244 -12.27 1.98 -23.98
N LEU A 245 -11.54 1.84 -22.88
CA LEU A 245 -11.88 0.90 -21.81
C LEU A 245 -11.79 1.70 -20.51
N ASP A 246 -12.93 1.92 -19.87
CA ASP A 246 -13.00 2.69 -18.64
C ASP A 246 -12.72 1.78 -17.43
N ASN A 247 -12.04 2.30 -16.42
CA ASN A 247 -11.80 1.62 -15.14
C ASN A 247 -13.10 1.67 -14.28
N PRO A 248 -13.56 0.56 -13.65
CA PRO A 248 -12.99 -0.81 -13.64
C PRO A 248 -13.38 -1.66 -14.85
N ALA A 249 -12.45 -2.47 -15.34
CA ALA A 249 -12.68 -3.46 -16.40
C ALA A 249 -13.50 -4.66 -15.86
N THR A 250 -14.75 -4.41 -15.48
CA THR A 250 -15.69 -5.43 -14.99
C THR A 250 -16.08 -6.38 -16.12
N PRO A 251 -16.65 -7.56 -15.79
CA PRO A 251 -17.12 -8.49 -16.82
C PRO A 251 -18.10 -7.88 -17.83
N GLU A 252 -18.97 -6.96 -17.38
CA GLU A 252 -19.83 -6.17 -18.26
C GLU A 252 -18.98 -5.40 -19.30
N ARG A 253 -17.99 -4.62 -18.84
CA ARG A 253 -17.15 -3.81 -19.73
C ARG A 253 -16.33 -4.68 -20.68
N ILE A 254 -15.77 -5.79 -20.20
CA ILE A 254 -14.98 -6.73 -20.99
C ILE A 254 -15.86 -7.33 -22.09
N ARG A 255 -17.03 -7.87 -21.71
CA ARG A 255 -17.95 -8.52 -22.65
C ARG A 255 -18.41 -7.59 -23.75
N MET A 256 -18.81 -6.36 -23.40
CA MET A 256 -19.29 -5.38 -24.36
C MET A 256 -18.18 -4.83 -25.27
N ALA A 257 -16.92 -4.89 -24.83
CA ALA A 257 -15.77 -4.48 -25.64
C ALA A 257 -15.31 -5.57 -26.64
N CYS A 258 -15.58 -6.84 -26.35
CA CYS A 258 -15.43 -7.96 -27.29
C CYS A 258 -16.59 -7.95 -28.30
N LEU A 259 -16.39 -7.26 -29.43
CA LEU A 259 -17.40 -7.15 -30.49
C LEU A 259 -17.57 -8.47 -31.24
N ASP A 260 -18.81 -8.91 -31.34
CA ASP A 260 -19.25 -10.07 -32.10
C ASP A 260 -20.70 -9.86 -32.60
N GLU A 261 -21.28 -10.88 -33.24
CA GLU A 261 -22.66 -10.82 -33.74
C GLU A 261 -23.73 -10.58 -32.65
N PHE A 262 -23.42 -10.88 -31.39
CA PHE A 262 -24.33 -10.70 -30.26
C PHE A 262 -24.21 -9.32 -29.62
N THR A 263 -23.02 -8.72 -29.57
CA THR A 263 -22.80 -7.39 -28.96
C THR A 263 -22.93 -6.24 -29.94
N ALA A 264 -22.71 -6.46 -31.24
CA ALA A 264 -22.83 -5.42 -32.27
C ALA A 264 -24.18 -4.65 -32.26
N PRO A 265 -25.34 -5.26 -31.92
CA PRO A 265 -26.60 -4.51 -31.80
C PRO A 265 -26.66 -3.53 -30.62
N PHE A 266 -25.81 -3.71 -29.61
CA PHE A 266 -25.89 -3.01 -28.31
C PHE A 266 -24.70 -2.09 -28.03
N ALA A 267 -23.53 -2.40 -28.59
CA ALA A 267 -22.30 -1.64 -28.40
C ALA A 267 -21.61 -1.32 -29.72
N SER A 268 -21.21 -0.06 -29.86
CA SER A 268 -20.26 0.38 -30.90
C SER A 268 -18.83 0.33 -30.38
N SER A 269 -17.86 0.61 -31.25
CA SER A 269 -16.44 0.74 -30.88
C SER A 269 -16.18 1.77 -29.76
N ASP A 270 -17.05 2.76 -29.60
CA ASP A 270 -16.94 3.83 -28.58
C ASP A 270 -17.87 3.61 -27.37
N TYR A 271 -18.35 2.39 -27.17
CA TYR A 271 -19.26 2.08 -26.07
C TYR A 271 -18.65 2.45 -24.71
N ARG A 272 -19.42 3.21 -23.93
CA ARG A 272 -19.12 3.51 -22.53
C ARG A 272 -20.28 3.05 -21.65
N PRO A 273 -20.05 2.13 -20.71
CA PRO A 273 -21.10 1.64 -19.83
C PRO A 273 -21.58 2.73 -18.88
N LYS A 274 -22.87 2.72 -18.58
CA LYS A 274 -23.46 3.64 -17.60
C LYS A 274 -22.97 3.29 -16.19
N ILE A 275 -22.59 4.32 -15.44
CA ILE A 275 -22.18 4.20 -14.03
C ILE A 275 -23.42 4.27 -13.10
N SER A 276 -24.57 4.70 -13.64
CA SER A 276 -25.84 4.77 -12.93
C SER A 276 -26.80 3.66 -13.34
N ILE A 277 -27.62 3.23 -12.38
CA ILE A 277 -28.67 2.20 -12.53
C ILE A 277 -29.91 2.57 -11.73
#